data_AF-A0A7W8P999-F1
#
_entry.id   AF-A0A7W8P999-F1
#
_cell.length_a   1.000
_cell.length_b   1.000
_cell.length_c   1.000
_cell.angle_alpha   90.00
_cell.angle_beta   90.00
_cell.angle_gamma   90.00
#
_symmetry.space_group_name_H-M   'P 1'
#
loop_
_entity.id
_entity.type
_entity.pdbx_description
1 polymer ?
#
loop_
_entity_poly.entity_id
_entity_poly.type
_entity_poly.pdbx_seq_one_letter_code
_entity_poly.pdbx_strand_id
1 'polypeptide(L)'
;MKQNLNRAVAKVLKSLHYPLDVILLCVRRYAAYPLSLRHLEQTNGERGISVRHPTVHRWTLKLLPVLEKPFRRCKPAGGRSWGMDETYIRVRSEWKYYLYRAADKAGNTIAFLLRARRDKAAARRHFEKAMTLNGEL
;
A
#
# COMPACT_ATOMS: atom_id res chain seq x y z
N MET A 1 19.09 18.85 -3.20
CA MET A 1 18.94 17.52 -3.81
C MET A 1 17.68 17.43 -4.66
N LYS A 2 17.77 17.78 -5.95
CA LYS A 2 16.66 17.65 -6.92
C LYS A 2 16.67 16.23 -7.47
N GLN A 3 16.17 15.25 -6.71
CA GLN A 3 16.05 13.89 -7.22
C GLN A 3 14.81 13.79 -8.11
N ASN A 4 15.07 13.59 -9.40
CA ASN A 4 14.18 13.09 -10.45
C ASN A 4 12.89 12.44 -9.92
N LEU A 5 11.85 13.25 -9.72
CA LEU A 5 10.50 12.75 -9.49
C LEU A 5 10.06 12.07 -10.79
N ASN A 6 10.33 10.76 -10.86
CA ASN A 6 10.08 9.80 -11.93
C ASN A 6 9.29 10.38 -13.11
N ARG A 7 9.86 10.42 -14.32
CA ARG A 7 9.21 10.88 -15.56
C ARG A 7 7.80 10.30 -15.76
N ALA A 8 7.55 9.09 -15.25
CA ALA A 8 6.24 8.45 -15.19
C ALA A 8 5.25 9.16 -14.24
N VAL A 9 5.68 9.54 -13.03
CA VAL A 9 4.92 10.37 -12.09
C VAL A 9 4.65 11.72 -12.72
N ALA A 10 5.66 12.40 -13.26
CA ALA A 10 5.48 13.69 -13.94
C ALA A 10 4.52 13.62 -15.14
N LYS A 11 4.53 12.52 -15.92
CA LYS A 11 3.59 12.31 -17.05
C LYS A 11 2.15 12.05 -16.57
N VAL A 12 1.99 11.30 -15.46
CA VAL A 12 0.68 11.11 -14.82
C VAL A 12 0.16 12.44 -14.27
N LEU A 13 1.04 13.24 -13.66
CA LEU A 13 0.70 14.55 -13.09
C LEU A 13 0.36 15.60 -14.15
N LYS A 14 1.06 15.61 -15.30
CA LYS A 14 0.73 16.49 -16.43
C LYS A 14 -0.68 16.26 -17.02
N SER A 15 -1.25 15.08 -16.79
CA SER A 15 -2.60 14.72 -17.24
C SER A 15 -3.68 15.07 -16.21
N LEU A 16 -3.32 15.60 -15.04
CA LEU A 16 -4.24 15.81 -13.93
C LEU A 16 -4.46 17.30 -13.70
N HIS A 17 -5.73 17.71 -13.75
CA HIS A 17 -6.18 19.10 -13.57
C HIS A 17 -5.95 19.67 -12.16
N TYR A 18 -5.33 18.91 -11.27
CA TYR A 18 -5.17 19.22 -9.85
C TYR A 18 -3.69 19.38 -9.50
N PRO A 19 -3.37 20.28 -8.56
CA PRO A 19 -1.99 20.47 -8.14
C PRO A 19 -1.48 19.22 -7.39
N LEU A 20 -0.16 19.01 -7.46
CA LEU A 20 0.51 17.77 -7.02
C LEU A 20 0.32 17.50 -5.52
N ASP A 21 0.40 18.56 -4.72
CA ASP A 21 0.20 18.56 -3.27
C ASP A 21 -1.16 17.96 -2.88
N VAL A 22 -2.24 18.34 -3.58
CA VAL A 22 -3.59 17.80 -3.36
C VAL A 22 -3.65 16.30 -3.69
N ILE A 23 -3.06 15.90 -4.83
CA ILE A 23 -3.02 14.49 -5.24
C ILE A 23 -2.28 13.65 -4.20
N LEU A 24 -1.10 14.10 -3.78
CA LEU A 24 -0.28 13.39 -2.80
C LEU A 24 -0.95 13.34 -1.42
N LEU A 25 -1.60 14.42 -0.98
CA LEU A 25 -2.36 14.43 0.27
C LEU A 25 -3.48 13.39 0.26
N CYS A 26 -4.24 13.30 -0.83
CA CYS A 26 -5.32 12.32 -0.98
C CYS A 26 -4.80 10.89 -0.94
N VAL A 27 -3.74 10.60 -1.71
CA VAL A 27 -3.13 9.26 -1.76
C VAL A 27 -2.52 8.88 -0.41
N ARG A 28 -1.83 9.80 0.25
CA ARG A 28 -1.29 9.59 1.61
C ARG A 28 -2.40 9.29 2.60
N ARG A 29 -3.49 10.06 2.60
CA ARG A 29 -4.62 9.84 3.54
C ARG A 29 -5.29 8.50 3.31
N TYR A 30 -5.46 8.11 2.04
CA TYR A 30 -5.99 6.79 1.69
C TYR A 30 -5.09 5.65 2.18
N ALA A 31 -3.76 5.80 2.11
CA ALA A 31 -2.82 4.77 2.54
C ALA A 31 -2.60 4.73 4.06
N ALA A 32 -2.68 5.87 4.75
CA ALA A 32 -2.34 6.00 6.16
C ALA A 32 -3.53 5.77 7.12
N TYR A 33 -4.75 6.04 6.68
CA TYR A 33 -5.94 5.99 7.54
C TYR A 33 -7.00 5.05 6.94
N PRO A 34 -7.82 4.39 7.79
CA PRO A 34 -8.93 3.54 7.35
C PRO A 34 -10.13 4.38 6.86
N LEU A 35 -9.88 5.29 5.91
CA LEU A 35 -10.89 6.18 5.36
C LEU A 35 -11.49 5.60 4.08
N SER A 36 -12.81 5.70 3.94
CA SER A 36 -13.48 5.42 2.68
C SER A 36 -13.13 6.51 1.66
N LEU A 37 -13.13 6.17 0.37
CA LEU A 37 -12.89 7.16 -0.69
C LEU A 37 -13.96 8.27 -0.70
N ARG A 38 -15.18 7.96 -0.22
CA ARG A 38 -16.26 8.94 -0.03
C ARG A 38 -15.95 9.92 1.10
N HIS A 39 -15.39 9.44 2.21
CA HIS A 39 -14.92 10.32 3.29
C HIS A 39 -13.79 11.24 2.81
N LEU A 40 -12.90 10.76 1.93
CA LEU A 40 -11.87 11.61 1.32
C LEU A 40 -12.46 12.70 0.42
N GLU A 41 -13.47 12.37 -0.38
CA GLU A 41 -14.21 13.36 -1.18
C GLU A 41 -14.86 14.43 -0.29
N GLN A 42 -15.52 14.04 0.80
CA GLN A 42 -16.16 14.97 1.73
C GLN A 42 -15.14 15.87 2.45
N THR A 43 -14.09 15.29 3.04
CA THR A 43 -13.04 16.04 3.76
C THR A 43 -12.23 16.97 2.85
N ASN A 44 -12.16 16.68 1.56
CA ASN A 44 -11.60 17.59 0.57
C ASN A 44 -12.58 18.72 0.22
N GLY A 45 -13.88 18.40 0.10
CA GLY A 45 -14.94 19.38 -0.12
C GLY A 45 -15.04 20.43 1.00
N GLU A 46 -14.89 20.01 2.25
CA GLU A 46 -14.80 20.91 3.43
C GLU A 46 -13.65 21.93 3.33
N ARG A 47 -12.61 21.61 2.54
CA ARG A 47 -11.45 22.47 2.29
C ARG A 47 -11.57 23.27 0.99
N GLY A 48 -12.73 23.24 0.32
CA GLY A 48 -12.95 23.87 -0.97
C GLY A 48 -12.36 23.11 -2.17
N ILE A 49 -11.87 21.88 -1.97
CA ILE A 49 -11.25 21.08 -3.03
C ILE A 49 -12.27 20.08 -3.57
N SER A 50 -12.88 20.39 -4.72
CA SER A 50 -13.83 19.50 -5.36
C SER A 50 -13.12 18.34 -6.07
N VAL A 51 -12.95 17.20 -5.39
CA VAL A 51 -12.35 15.97 -5.95
C VAL A 51 -13.29 14.80 -5.73
N ARG A 52 -13.79 14.21 -6.82
CA ARG A 52 -14.64 13.01 -6.74
C ARG A 52 -13.87 11.77 -6.32
N HIS A 53 -14.49 10.89 -5.54
CA HIS A 53 -13.90 9.64 -5.06
C HIS A 53 -13.28 8.71 -6.15
N PRO A 54 -13.80 8.59 -7.39
CA PRO A 54 -13.18 7.73 -8.41
C PRO A 54 -11.85 8.31 -8.90
N THR A 55 -11.70 9.63 -8.84
CA THR A 55 -10.46 10.32 -9.21
C THR A 55 -9.35 9.99 -8.23
N VAL A 56 -9.65 10.06 -6.92
CA VAL A 56 -8.72 9.62 -5.85
C VAL A 56 -8.35 8.15 -6.05
N HIS A 57 -9.32 7.28 -6.32
CA HIS A 57 -9.05 5.86 -6.57
C HIS A 57 -8.10 5.64 -7.76
N ARG A 58 -8.29 6.36 -8.87
CA ARG A 58 -7.41 6.27 -10.05
C ARG A 58 -5.99 6.78 -9.74
N TRP A 59 -5.85 7.83 -8.93
CA TRP A 59 -4.54 8.33 -8.49
C TRP A 59 -3.84 7.31 -7.61
N THR A 60 -4.54 6.78 -6.62
CA THR A 60 -4.10 5.71 -5.73
C THR A 60 -3.56 4.53 -6.51
N LEU A 61 -4.34 3.95 -7.44
CA LEU A 61 -3.90 2.80 -8.24
C LEU A 61 -2.64 3.07 -9.09
N LYS A 62 -2.45 4.31 -9.56
CA LYS A 62 -1.28 4.69 -10.38
C LYS A 62 -0.04 5.00 -9.53
N LEU A 63 -0.22 5.68 -8.39
CA LEU A 63 0.88 6.22 -7.60
C LEU A 63 1.41 5.23 -6.57
N LEU A 64 0.56 4.41 -5.94
CA LEU A 64 0.98 3.45 -4.93
C LEU A 64 2.09 2.50 -5.42
N PRO A 65 2.00 1.86 -6.60
CA PRO A 65 3.07 0.97 -7.08
C PRO A 65 4.40 1.69 -7.31
N VAL A 66 4.33 2.97 -7.69
CA VAL A 66 5.53 3.79 -7.91
C VAL A 66 6.18 4.21 -6.59
N LEU A 67 5.34 4.49 -5.58
CA LEU A 67 5.77 4.87 -4.24
C LEU A 67 6.18 3.66 -3.38
N GLU A 68 5.69 2.46 -3.70
CA GLU A 68 6.01 1.24 -2.97
C GLU A 68 7.52 0.94 -2.96
N LYS A 69 8.19 1.10 -4.10
CA LYS A 69 9.65 0.86 -4.22
C LYS A 69 10.47 1.73 -3.26
N PRO A 70 10.34 3.07 -3.26
CA PRO A 70 11.05 3.90 -2.29
C PRO A 70 10.60 3.64 -0.86
N PHE A 71 9.30 3.41 -0.59
CA PHE A 71 8.84 3.10 0.76
C PHE A 71 9.42 1.80 1.31
N ARG A 72 9.59 0.76 0.48
CA ARG A 72 10.29 -0.47 0.89
C ARG A 72 11.74 -0.23 1.27
N ARG A 73 12.44 0.72 0.62
CA ARG A 73 13.84 1.07 0.94
C ARG A 73 13.96 1.87 2.23
N CYS A 74 12.98 2.73 2.52
CA CYS A 74 12.97 3.53 3.75
C CYS A 74 12.43 2.74 4.95
N LYS A 75 11.95 1.52 4.75
CA LYS A 75 11.41 0.68 5.81
C LYS A 75 12.59 0.12 6.62
N PRO A 76 12.56 0.22 7.96
CA PRO A 76 13.57 -0.41 8.80
C PRO A 76 13.66 -1.92 8.52
N ALA A 77 14.88 -2.47 8.62
CA ALA A 77 15.07 -3.91 8.57
C ALA A 77 14.19 -4.56 9.64
N GLY A 78 13.41 -5.57 9.25
CA GLY A 78 12.53 -6.28 10.19
C GLY A 78 13.36 -6.96 11.27
N GLY A 79 12.93 -6.89 12.52
CA GLY A 79 13.66 -7.49 13.64
C GLY A 79 13.93 -9.00 13.46
N ARG A 80 14.88 -9.57 14.21
CA ARG A 80 15.36 -10.97 14.06
C ARG A 80 14.29 -12.07 14.27
N SER A 81 13.12 -11.74 14.80
CA SER A 81 12.03 -12.71 15.04
C SER A 81 10.72 -12.21 14.44
N TRP A 82 10.06 -13.04 13.64
CA TRP A 82 8.82 -12.72 12.94
C TRP A 82 7.68 -13.62 13.43
N GLY A 83 6.54 -13.02 13.74
CA GLY A 83 5.28 -13.74 13.93
C GLY A 83 4.55 -13.82 12.60
N MET A 84 3.96 -14.98 12.29
CA MET A 84 3.15 -15.17 11.09
C MET A 84 1.71 -15.49 11.48
N ASP A 85 0.76 -14.78 10.87
CA ASP A 85 -0.67 -14.99 11.02
C ASP A 85 -1.34 -15.41 9.70
N GLU A 86 -2.25 -16.39 9.76
CA GLU A 86 -3.14 -16.79 8.66
C GLU A 86 -4.55 -16.30 9.01
N THR A 87 -5.07 -15.36 8.23
CA THR A 87 -6.41 -14.80 8.41
C THR A 87 -7.26 -15.11 7.17
N TYR A 88 -8.42 -15.71 7.36
CA TYR A 88 -9.40 -15.80 6.29
C TYR A 88 -10.08 -14.43 6.14
N ILE A 89 -10.22 -13.92 4.91
CA ILE A 89 -10.82 -12.62 4.66
C ILE A 89 -12.01 -12.71 3.69
N ARG A 90 -13.01 -11.88 3.96
CA ARG A 90 -14.22 -11.72 3.14
C ARG A 90 -14.01 -10.60 2.12
N VAL A 91 -14.15 -10.91 0.84
CA VAL A 91 -14.02 -9.95 -0.27
C VAL A 91 -15.31 -9.93 -1.05
N ARG A 92 -15.94 -8.76 -1.21
CA ARG A 92 -17.25 -8.59 -1.88
C ARG A 92 -18.32 -9.53 -1.32
N SER A 93 -18.41 -9.59 0.01
CA SER A 93 -19.36 -10.44 0.75
C SER A 93 -19.11 -11.95 0.65
N GLU A 94 -18.07 -12.39 -0.05
CA GLU A 94 -17.73 -13.80 -0.17
C GLU A 94 -16.40 -14.11 0.53
N TRP A 95 -16.43 -15.16 1.35
CA TRP A 95 -15.26 -15.76 1.96
C TRP A 95 -14.45 -16.48 0.88
N LYS A 96 -13.35 -15.86 0.44
CA LYS A 96 -12.64 -16.30 -0.77
C LYS A 96 -11.15 -16.36 -0.63
N TYR A 97 -10.55 -15.65 0.33
CA TYR A 97 -9.11 -15.47 0.33
C TYR A 97 -8.49 -15.70 1.71
N TYR A 98 -7.36 -16.38 1.70
CA TYR A 98 -6.45 -16.55 2.83
C TYR A 98 -5.37 -15.48 2.72
N LEU A 99 -5.30 -14.64 3.75
CA LEU A 99 -4.27 -13.65 3.93
C LEU A 99 -3.23 -14.19 4.91
N TYR A 100 -2.02 -14.38 4.41
CA TYR A 100 -0.85 -14.68 5.22
C TYR A 100 -0.11 -13.37 5.48
N ARG A 101 0.14 -13.01 6.73
CA ARG A 101 0.91 -11.83 7.10
C ARG A 101 2.07 -12.25 8.00
N ALA A 102 3.22 -11.63 7.80
CA ALA A 102 4.34 -11.71 8.74
C ALA A 102 4.58 -10.31 9.31
N ALA A 103 4.74 -10.23 10.64
CA ALA A 103 5.04 -9.00 11.35
C ALA A 103 6.22 -9.20 12.30
N ASP A 104 6.97 -8.13 12.55
CA ASP A 104 8.01 -8.13 13.58
C ASP A 104 7.40 -7.99 15.00
N LYS A 105 8.26 -8.08 16.03
CA LYS A 105 7.87 -7.85 17.42
C LYS A 105 7.31 -6.45 17.70
N ALA A 106 7.65 -5.46 16.88
CA ALA A 106 7.15 -4.10 16.99
C ALA A 106 5.79 -3.90 16.28
N GLY A 107 5.24 -4.95 15.67
CA GLY A 107 3.98 -4.91 14.94
C GLY A 107 4.09 -4.38 13.51
N ASN A 108 5.30 -4.11 13.01
CA ASN A 108 5.51 -3.71 11.62
C ASN A 108 5.29 -4.90 10.70
N THR A 109 4.36 -4.76 9.75
CA THR A 109 4.09 -5.78 8.75
C THR A 109 5.27 -5.90 7.80
N ILE A 110 5.93 -7.05 7.75
CA ILE A 110 7.11 -7.35 6.92
C ILE A 110 6.70 -7.75 5.51
N ALA A 111 5.83 -8.75 5.41
CA ALA A 111 5.36 -9.32 4.16
C ALA A 111 3.90 -9.76 4.30
N PHE A 112 3.17 -9.71 3.19
CA PHE A 112 1.80 -10.19 3.10
C PHE A 112 1.58 -10.94 1.79
N LEU A 113 0.82 -12.01 1.84
CA LEU A 113 0.45 -12.83 0.69
C LEU A 113 -1.04 -13.13 0.74
N LEU A 114 -1.75 -12.79 -0.33
CA LEU A 114 -3.16 -13.10 -0.48
C LEU A 114 -3.35 -14.24 -1.49
N ARG A 115 -4.09 -15.30 -1.13
CA ARG A 115 -4.36 -16.45 -1.99
C ARG A 115 -5.83 -16.86 -1.91
N ALA A 116 -6.40 -17.33 -3.02
CA ALA A 116 -7.79 -17.78 -3.06
C ALA A 116 -8.01 -19.16 -2.38
N ARG A 117 -6.93 -19.94 -2.25
CA ARG A 117 -6.94 -21.26 -1.62
C ARG A 117 -5.90 -21.32 -0.52
N ARG A 118 -6.15 -22.15 0.48
CA ARG A 118 -5.20 -22.44 1.55
C ARG A 118 -3.99 -23.16 0.95
N ASP A 119 -2.85 -22.50 0.95
CA ASP A 119 -1.64 -22.96 0.25
C ASP A 119 -0.40 -22.68 1.10
N LYS A 120 -0.09 -23.63 1.99
CA LYS A 120 1.04 -23.55 2.90
C LYS A 120 2.38 -23.52 2.16
N ALA A 121 2.48 -24.20 1.02
CA ALA A 121 3.71 -24.25 0.23
C ALA A 121 4.01 -22.89 -0.41
N ALA A 122 3.00 -22.23 -1.00
CA ALA A 122 3.16 -20.89 -1.53
C ALA A 122 3.46 -19.86 -0.43
N ALA A 123 2.79 -19.96 0.73
CA ALA A 123 3.09 -19.10 1.87
C ALA A 123 4.53 -19.26 2.33
N ARG A 124 5.01 -20.50 2.51
CA ARG A 124 6.40 -20.79 2.89
C ARG A 124 7.40 -20.17 1.92
N ARG A 125 7.26 -20.41 0.61
CA ARG A 125 8.14 -19.84 -0.42
C ARG A 125 8.15 -18.31 -0.40
N HIS A 126 7.00 -17.69 -0.15
CA HIS A 126 6.89 -16.24 -0.05
C HIS A 126 7.69 -15.69 1.13
N PHE A 127 7.57 -16.30 2.31
CA PHE A 127 8.29 -15.85 3.49
C PHE A 127 9.77 -16.19 3.47
N GLU A 128 10.18 -17.33 2.90
CA GLU A 128 11.59 -17.64 2.65
C GLU A 128 12.24 -16.56 1.76
N LYS A 129 11.55 -16.16 0.69
CA LYS A 129 11.99 -15.05 -0.15
C LYS A 129 12.05 -13.73 0.63
N ALA A 130 11.08 -13.48 1.50
CA ALA A 130 11.08 -12.28 2.35
C ALA A 130 12.25 -12.29 3.35
N MET A 131 12.63 -13.45 3.90
CA MET A 131 13.81 -13.60 4.77
C MET A 131 15.09 -13.27 4.01
N THR A 132 15.26 -13.77 2.79
CA THR A 132 16.44 -13.44 1.96
C THR A 132 16.53 -11.95 1.60
N LEU A 133 15.40 -11.24 1.56
CA LEU A 133 15.35 -9.82 1.18
C LEU A 133 15.53 -8.87 2.37
N ASN A 134 15.18 -9.30 3.59
CA ASN A 134 15.20 -8.46 4.79
C ASN A 134 16.21 -8.92 5.85
N GLY A 135 16.83 -10.10 5.68
CA GLY A 135 17.87 -10.60 6.56
C GLY A 135 19.22 -9.99 6.21
N GLU A 136 19.71 -9.12 7.07
CA GLU A 136 21.16 -8.98 7.26
C GLU A 136 21.63 -10.27 7.96
N LEU A 137 22.56 -11.00 7.32
CA LEU A 137 23.34 -12.03 8.01
C LEU A 137 24.27 -11.36 9.02
#